data_AF-A0A6C1DYS4-F1
#
_entry.id   AF-A0A6C1DYS4-F1
#
_cell.length_a   1.000
_cell.length_b   1.000
_cell.length_c   1.000
_cell.angle_alpha   90.00
_cell.angle_beta   90.00
_cell.angle_gamma   90.00
#
_symmetry.space_group_name_H-M   'P 1'
#
loop_
_entity.id
_entity.type
_entity.pdbx_description
1 polymer ?
#
loop_
_entity_poly.entity_id
_entity_poly.type
_entity_poly.pdbx_seq_one_letter_code
_entity_poly.pdbx_strand_id
1 'polypeptide(L)'
;MLTTSLMSIRRIALKNYKAFVSTGDGTVNVKEEDYLQQHPEAKPVIVIDRFEGKSEINGFVYKELSDWAAMLVQMNIAHVIFLTETVASNQRLSESLPNQVFKNLILSDASKENSRNYVLSQLEDYLYYNKKSKGENVKEPESEKEIAENNDSDSEADTSVKKAEVILNEKELQEIDASLEPLGGRMLDLQAFVRRVKSGEEPSEALDKMIEQASEQITQMFLSDKIDSNKSAQAWELIELLSANPVIPFHEIVNKPLFKAAPETGIMELENNGLITVSRDRGVLQEIRPAKPLYRAAFTYLINDPELAKVLKTRYLLKVVGFETGRIKKWEEELKPLGKVPDQKLFKTRLDYLSGKINASNAVITKCEEEIKNLSK
;
A
#
# COMPACT_ATOMS: atom_id res chain seq x y z
N MET A 1 -31.99 -5.80 13.37
CA MET A 1 -31.30 -4.64 13.98
C MET A 1 -31.08 -3.50 12.97
N LEU A 2 -30.58 -3.77 11.76
CA LEU A 2 -30.33 -2.74 10.74
C LEU A 2 -31.59 -1.96 10.30
N THR A 3 -32.76 -2.62 10.25
CA THR A 3 -34.06 -1.97 9.99
C THR A 3 -34.47 -1.00 11.10
N THR A 4 -34.17 -1.33 12.36
CA THR A 4 -34.40 -0.44 13.50
C THR A 4 -33.47 0.77 13.43
N SER A 5 -32.20 0.57 13.07
CA SER A 5 -31.23 1.65 12.84
C SER A 5 -31.67 2.57 11.70
N LEU A 6 -32.19 2.03 10.60
CA LEU A 6 -32.74 2.78 9.48
C LEU A 6 -33.84 3.75 9.94
N MET A 7 -34.78 3.27 10.75
CA MET A 7 -35.88 4.08 11.28
C MET A 7 -35.40 5.17 12.23
N SER A 8 -34.41 4.86 13.07
CA SER A 8 -33.77 5.85 13.95
C SER A 8 -33.06 6.95 13.14
N ILE A 9 -32.33 6.58 12.09
CA ILE A 9 -31.63 7.51 11.21
C ILE A 9 -32.63 8.39 10.45
N ARG A 10 -33.72 7.81 9.93
CA ARG A 10 -34.82 8.56 9.31
C ARG A 10 -35.40 9.61 10.26
N ARG A 11 -35.62 9.23 11.53
CA ARG A 11 -36.13 10.15 12.55
C ARG A 11 -35.15 11.30 12.83
N ILE A 12 -33.84 11.06 12.78
CA ILE A 12 -32.82 12.10 12.95
C ILE A 12 -32.85 13.07 11.76
N ALA A 13 -32.88 12.54 10.52
CA ALA A 13 -32.95 13.36 9.32
C ALA A 13 -34.21 14.24 9.27
N LEU A 14 -35.33 13.74 9.79
CA LEU A 14 -36.62 14.43 9.83
C LEU A 14 -36.88 15.18 11.15
N LYS A 15 -35.87 15.41 11.99
CA LYS A 15 -36.06 16.04 13.31
C LYS A 15 -36.76 17.40 13.23
N ASN A 16 -36.50 18.17 12.17
CA ASN A 16 -37.07 19.51 11.95
C ASN A 16 -38.18 19.53 10.88
N TYR A 17 -38.55 18.36 10.34
CA TYR A 17 -39.57 18.25 9.31
C TYR A 17 -40.97 18.52 9.88
N LYS A 18 -41.77 19.24 9.11
CA LYS A 18 -43.20 19.48 9.39
C LYS A 18 -43.99 19.12 8.14
N ALA A 19 -44.92 18.17 8.29
CA ALA A 19 -45.77 17.71 7.17
C ALA A 19 -46.68 18.80 6.62
N PHE A 20 -47.07 19.77 7.45
CA PHE A 20 -47.91 20.90 7.05
C PHE A 20 -47.21 22.21 7.40
N VAL A 21 -46.91 23.01 6.37
CA VAL A 21 -46.39 24.37 6.53
C VAL A 21 -47.54 25.34 6.26
N SER A 22 -47.88 26.16 7.26
CA SER A 22 -48.88 27.22 7.10
C SER A 22 -48.20 28.44 6.52
N THR A 23 -48.39 28.67 5.22
CA THR A 23 -48.07 29.95 4.58
C THR A 23 -49.40 30.69 4.43
N GLY A 24 -49.43 32.01 4.60
CA GLY A 24 -50.65 32.81 4.83
C GLY A 24 -51.85 32.65 3.87
N ASP A 25 -51.72 31.91 2.77
CA ASP A 25 -52.79 31.59 1.80
C ASP A 25 -53.16 30.09 1.69
N GLY A 26 -52.64 29.21 2.55
CA GLY A 26 -53.06 27.80 2.59
C GLY A 26 -52.05 26.84 3.24
N THR A 27 -52.55 25.65 3.59
CA THR A 27 -51.71 24.55 4.08
C THR A 27 -51.11 23.78 2.91
N VAL A 28 -49.78 23.83 2.76
CA VAL A 28 -49.06 23.01 1.78
C VAL A 28 -48.58 21.74 2.47
N ASN A 29 -48.93 20.58 1.89
CA ASN A 29 -48.42 19.29 2.32
C ASN A 29 -47.06 19.06 1.63
N VAL A 30 -45.99 19.07 2.42
CA VAL A 30 -44.63 18.82 1.93
C VAL A 30 -44.33 17.36 2.16
N LYS A 31 -43.85 16.62 1.14
CA LYS A 31 -43.42 15.23 1.34
C LYS A 31 -42.06 15.18 2.02
N GLU A 32 -41.80 14.11 2.78
CA GLU A 32 -40.51 13.89 3.44
C GLU A 32 -39.33 13.89 2.44
N GLU A 33 -39.53 13.26 1.28
CA GLU A 33 -38.53 13.20 0.21
C GLU A 33 -38.17 14.60 -0.33
N ASP A 34 -39.18 15.45 -0.55
CA ASP A 34 -39.01 16.82 -1.05
C ASP A 34 -38.28 17.69 -0.02
N TYR A 35 -38.62 17.54 1.27
CA TYR A 35 -37.93 18.23 2.35
C TYR A 35 -36.45 17.84 2.43
N LEU A 36 -36.14 16.54 2.37
CA LEU A 36 -34.76 16.06 2.40
C LEU A 36 -33.98 16.42 1.13
N GLN A 37 -34.64 16.60 -0.01
CA GLN A 37 -33.97 17.16 -1.21
C GLN A 37 -33.59 18.62 -1.01
N GLN A 38 -34.44 19.43 -0.37
CA GLN A 38 -34.20 20.86 -0.14
C GLN A 38 -33.25 21.15 1.03
N HIS A 39 -33.13 20.21 1.97
CA HIS A 39 -32.24 20.31 3.14
C HIS A 39 -31.18 19.19 3.19
N PRO A 40 -30.17 19.20 2.30
CA PRO A 40 -29.06 18.24 2.37
C PRO A 40 -28.31 18.27 3.72
N GLU A 41 -28.25 19.42 4.40
CA GLU A 41 -27.62 19.62 5.70
C GLU A 41 -28.32 18.89 6.86
N ALA A 42 -29.61 18.55 6.70
CA ALA A 42 -30.34 17.78 7.69
C ALA A 42 -29.99 16.29 7.64
N LYS A 43 -29.37 15.81 6.55
CA LYS A 43 -29.03 14.41 6.36
C LYS A 43 -27.80 14.03 7.18
N PRO A 44 -27.88 13.00 8.03
CA PRO A 44 -26.71 12.51 8.74
C PRO A 44 -25.68 11.93 7.77
N VAL A 45 -24.41 12.04 8.16
CA VAL A 45 -23.28 11.38 7.49
C VAL A 45 -22.94 10.11 8.27
N ILE A 46 -22.90 8.98 7.58
CA ILE A 46 -22.58 7.67 8.14
C ILE A 46 -21.24 7.25 7.55
N VAL A 47 -20.26 6.99 8.42
CA VAL A 47 -18.94 6.52 8.01
C VAL A 47 -18.83 5.05 8.36
N ILE A 48 -18.62 4.22 7.35
CA ILE A 48 -18.32 2.79 7.50
C ILE A 48 -16.82 2.65 7.30
N ASP A 49 -16.10 2.59 8.42
CA ASP A 49 -14.65 2.44 8.42
C ASP A 49 -14.24 0.98 8.15
N ARG A 50 -13.14 0.80 7.42
CA ARG A 50 -12.57 -0.50 7.02
C ARG A 50 -13.62 -1.45 6.44
N PHE A 51 -14.36 -0.96 5.45
CA PHE A 51 -15.30 -1.77 4.69
C PHE A 51 -14.51 -2.75 3.81
N GLU A 52 -14.69 -4.04 4.11
CA GLU A 52 -13.89 -5.19 3.66
C GLU A 52 -12.55 -5.37 4.40
N GLY A 53 -12.37 -6.56 4.99
CA GLY A 53 -11.16 -6.96 5.71
C GLY A 53 -10.58 -8.24 5.14
N LYS A 54 -9.35 -8.59 5.54
CA LYS A 54 -8.59 -9.74 5.01
C LYS A 54 -9.25 -11.12 5.19
N SER A 55 -10.33 -11.22 5.97
CA SER A 55 -11.00 -12.48 6.29
C SER A 55 -12.36 -12.57 5.61
N GLU A 56 -12.52 -13.56 4.74
CA GLU A 56 -13.79 -13.87 4.06
C GLU A 56 -14.84 -14.52 4.99
N ILE A 57 -14.44 -14.93 6.20
CA ILE A 57 -15.33 -15.64 7.15
C ILE A 57 -16.58 -14.83 7.47
N ASN A 58 -16.47 -13.49 7.49
CA ASN A 58 -17.58 -12.57 7.74
C ASN A 58 -18.07 -11.86 6.46
N GLY A 59 -17.84 -12.44 5.29
CA GLY A 59 -18.19 -11.85 3.99
C GLY A 59 -19.66 -11.42 3.86
N PHE A 60 -20.58 -12.17 4.49
CA PHE A 60 -22.01 -11.85 4.49
C PHE A 60 -22.33 -10.50 5.15
N VAL A 61 -21.53 -10.07 6.15
CA VAL A 61 -21.75 -8.81 6.87
C VAL A 61 -21.57 -7.63 5.93
N TYR A 62 -20.58 -7.68 5.05
CA TYR A 62 -20.33 -6.60 4.09
C TYR A 62 -21.47 -6.46 3.09
N LYS A 63 -22.08 -7.58 2.67
CA LYS A 63 -23.27 -7.55 1.82
C LYS A 63 -24.46 -6.92 2.54
N GLU A 64 -24.77 -7.37 3.75
CA GLU A 64 -25.88 -6.81 4.55
C GLU A 64 -25.68 -5.31 4.85
N LEU A 65 -24.45 -4.86 5.10
CA LEU A 65 -24.13 -3.44 5.27
C LEU A 65 -24.27 -2.65 3.98
N SER A 66 -23.89 -3.24 2.83
CA SER A 66 -24.05 -2.61 1.52
C SER A 66 -25.51 -2.46 1.15
N ASP A 67 -26.32 -3.50 1.34
CA ASP A 67 -27.76 -3.49 1.08
C ASP A 67 -28.46 -2.49 2.02
N TRP A 68 -28.06 -2.43 3.29
CA TRP A 68 -28.59 -1.45 4.24
C TRP A 68 -28.23 0.00 3.88
N ALA A 69 -26.98 0.25 3.48
CA ALA A 69 -26.55 1.56 3.00
C ALA A 69 -27.27 1.93 1.69
N ALA A 70 -27.52 0.95 0.82
CA ALA A 70 -28.26 1.16 -0.41
C ALA A 70 -29.67 1.68 -0.13
N MET A 71 -30.36 1.10 0.87
CA MET A 71 -31.68 1.59 1.30
C MET A 71 -31.64 3.04 1.78
N LEU A 72 -30.65 3.40 2.62
CA LEU A 72 -30.51 4.76 3.13
C LEU A 72 -30.33 5.81 2.03
N VAL A 73 -29.52 5.46 1.02
CA VAL A 73 -29.17 6.35 -0.07
C VAL A 73 -30.29 6.43 -1.11
N GLN A 74 -30.93 5.30 -1.46
CA GLN A 74 -32.09 5.27 -2.36
C GLN A 74 -33.29 6.03 -1.80
N MET A 75 -33.51 5.96 -0.48
CA MET A 75 -34.54 6.74 0.21
C MET A 75 -34.14 8.21 0.46
N ASN A 76 -32.93 8.63 0.05
CA ASN A 76 -32.40 9.98 0.22
C ASN A 76 -32.35 10.46 1.68
N ILE A 77 -32.10 9.54 2.63
CA ILE A 77 -32.14 9.81 4.07
C ILE A 77 -30.78 10.26 4.62
N ALA A 78 -29.68 9.68 4.13
CA ALA A 78 -28.35 9.88 4.69
C ALA A 78 -27.26 9.88 3.61
N HIS A 79 -26.13 10.49 3.91
CA HIS A 79 -24.90 10.35 3.14
C HIS A 79 -24.06 9.22 3.75
N VAL A 80 -23.61 8.26 2.93
CA VAL A 80 -22.79 7.14 3.40
C VAL A 80 -21.40 7.24 2.78
N ILE A 81 -20.36 7.20 3.62
CA ILE A 81 -18.96 7.20 3.25
C ILE A 81 -18.39 5.83 3.61
N PHE A 82 -17.86 5.11 2.63
CA PHE A 82 -17.13 3.87 2.84
C PHE A 82 -15.64 4.16 2.80
N LEU A 83 -14.92 3.78 3.86
CA LEU A 83 -13.45 3.79 3.86
C LEU A 83 -12.97 2.38 3.55
N THR A 84 -12.28 2.20 2.44
CA THR A 84 -11.79 0.90 1.98
C THR A 84 -10.27 0.94 1.81
N GLU A 85 -9.60 -0.17 2.13
CA GLU A 85 -8.16 -0.30 1.89
C GLU A 85 -7.85 -0.68 0.44
N THR A 86 -8.82 -1.31 -0.25
CA THR A 86 -8.65 -1.81 -1.62
C THR A 86 -9.76 -1.31 -2.54
N VAL A 87 -9.49 -1.33 -3.84
CA VAL A 87 -10.44 -0.92 -4.89
C VAL A 87 -11.46 -2.03 -5.17
N ALA A 88 -11.20 -3.28 -4.76
CA ALA A 88 -12.08 -4.43 -4.99
C ALA A 88 -13.45 -4.27 -4.34
N SER A 89 -13.53 -3.54 -3.22
CA SER A 89 -14.77 -3.25 -2.50
C SER A 89 -15.81 -2.51 -3.35
N ASN A 90 -15.37 -1.76 -4.36
CA ASN A 90 -16.27 -1.08 -5.29
C ASN A 90 -17.12 -2.08 -6.10
N GLN A 91 -16.58 -3.27 -6.41
CA GLN A 91 -17.33 -4.29 -7.14
C GLN A 91 -18.49 -4.81 -6.28
N ARG A 92 -18.26 -5.07 -4.99
CA ARG A 92 -19.31 -5.49 -4.05
C ARG A 92 -20.35 -4.39 -3.85
N LEU A 93 -19.92 -3.15 -3.68
CA LEU A 93 -20.85 -2.02 -3.56
C LEU A 93 -21.71 -1.86 -4.81
N SER A 94 -21.13 -2.09 -6.01
CA SER A 94 -21.87 -2.02 -7.28
C SER A 94 -22.96 -3.08 -7.41
N GLU A 95 -22.84 -4.22 -6.73
CA GLU A 95 -23.90 -5.25 -6.69
C GLU A 95 -25.14 -4.74 -5.92
N SER A 96 -24.94 -4.07 -4.78
CA SER A 96 -26.02 -3.52 -3.96
C SER A 96 -26.55 -2.16 -4.46
N LEU A 97 -25.73 -1.40 -5.20
CA LEU A 97 -26.02 -0.06 -5.72
C LEU A 97 -25.73 0.04 -7.24
N PRO A 98 -26.41 -0.75 -8.10
CA PRO A 98 -26.06 -0.85 -9.52
C PRO A 98 -26.34 0.42 -10.33
N ASN A 99 -27.31 1.22 -9.90
CA ASN A 99 -27.75 2.43 -10.62
C ASN A 99 -27.12 3.72 -10.09
N GLN A 100 -26.14 3.62 -9.19
CA GLN A 100 -25.53 4.78 -8.55
C GLN A 100 -24.08 4.97 -8.98
N VAL A 101 -23.74 6.22 -9.32
CA VAL A 101 -22.35 6.60 -9.57
C VAL A 101 -21.67 6.89 -8.24
N PHE A 102 -20.68 6.08 -7.89
CA PHE A 102 -19.87 6.29 -6.69
C PHE A 102 -18.93 7.49 -6.87
N LYS A 103 -18.90 8.36 -5.86
CA LYS A 103 -17.89 9.42 -5.76
C LYS A 103 -16.67 8.83 -5.05
N ASN A 104 -15.65 8.48 -5.83
CA ASN A 104 -14.43 7.89 -5.30
C ASN A 104 -13.39 8.99 -5.03
N LEU A 105 -12.86 9.01 -3.81
CA LEU A 105 -11.73 9.85 -3.42
C LEU A 105 -10.58 8.94 -3.02
N ILE A 106 -9.52 8.94 -3.82
CA ILE A 106 -8.32 8.14 -3.56
C ILE A 106 -7.36 8.99 -2.74
N LEU A 107 -7.00 8.51 -1.55
CA LEU A 107 -5.97 9.11 -0.73
C LEU A 107 -4.61 8.53 -1.13
N SER A 108 -3.80 9.32 -1.82
CA SER A 108 -2.44 8.98 -2.18
C SER A 108 -1.44 9.60 -1.21
N ASP A 109 -0.19 9.18 -1.32
CA ASP A 109 0.91 9.81 -0.60
C ASP A 109 1.05 11.29 -1.02
N ALA A 110 1.48 12.12 -0.08
CA ALA A 110 1.69 13.54 -0.31
C ALA A 110 2.87 13.78 -1.27
N SER A 111 2.87 14.93 -1.96
CA SER A 111 4.02 15.36 -2.76
C SER A 111 5.24 15.60 -1.87
N LYS A 112 6.44 15.58 -2.46
CA LYS A 112 7.69 15.88 -1.74
C LYS A 112 7.62 17.23 -1.01
N GLU A 113 7.09 18.24 -1.70
CA GLU A 113 6.91 19.60 -1.17
C GLU A 113 5.92 19.63 0.00
N ASN A 114 4.73 19.03 -0.14
CA ASN A 114 3.74 19.00 0.95
C ASN A 114 4.24 18.20 2.16
N SER A 115 5.02 17.14 1.91
CA SER A 115 5.61 16.31 2.96
C SER A 115 6.66 17.08 3.75
N ARG A 116 7.54 17.79 3.05
CA ARG A 116 8.52 18.71 3.63
C ARG A 116 7.84 19.80 4.44
N ASN A 117 6.84 20.46 3.86
CA ASN A 117 6.13 21.56 4.51
C ASN A 117 5.43 21.10 5.79
N TYR A 118 4.77 19.94 5.75
CA TYR A 118 4.16 19.32 6.92
C TYR A 118 5.20 19.02 8.02
N VAL A 119 6.34 18.44 7.68
CA VAL A 119 7.38 18.10 8.66
C VAL A 119 7.98 19.36 9.28
N LEU A 120 8.28 20.38 8.47
CA LEU A 120 8.79 21.66 8.95
C LEU A 120 7.79 22.37 9.87
N SER A 121 6.52 22.47 9.48
CA SER A 121 5.49 23.11 10.32
C SER A 121 5.32 22.36 11.64
N GLN A 122 5.44 21.03 11.63
CA GLN A 122 5.33 20.24 12.85
C GLN A 122 6.56 20.34 13.75
N LEU A 123 7.75 20.58 13.19
CA LEU A 123 9.00 20.69 13.95
C LEU A 123 9.31 22.13 14.39
N GLU A 124 8.61 23.14 13.88
CA GLU A 124 8.86 24.57 14.14
C GLU A 124 9.01 24.88 15.64
N ASP A 125 7.98 24.56 16.45
CA ASP A 125 8.01 24.78 17.90
C ASP A 125 9.19 24.07 18.57
N TYR A 126 9.44 22.81 18.18
CA TYR A 126 10.49 21.98 18.77
C TYR A 126 11.88 22.55 18.48
N LEU A 127 12.13 22.96 17.24
CA LEU A 127 13.39 23.55 16.80
C LEU A 127 13.64 24.88 17.51
N TYR A 128 12.60 25.72 17.65
CA TYR A 128 12.69 26.98 18.37
C TYR A 128 13.14 26.79 19.82
N TYR A 129 12.45 25.92 20.58
CA TYR A 129 12.80 25.68 21.99
C TYR A 129 14.17 25.00 22.14
N ASN A 130 14.53 24.06 21.27
CA ASN A 130 15.83 23.37 21.33
C ASN A 130 16.99 24.36 21.12
N LYS A 131 16.89 25.27 20.13
CA LYS A 131 17.90 26.31 19.89
C LYS A 131 17.97 27.34 21.01
N LYS A 132 16.82 27.75 21.57
CA LYS A 132 16.76 28.61 22.76
C LYS A 132 17.44 27.96 23.97
N SER A 133 17.25 26.67 24.18
CA SER A 133 17.93 25.90 25.24
C SER A 133 19.45 25.78 25.03
N LYS A 134 19.92 25.79 23.78
CA LYS A 134 21.36 25.79 23.44
C LYS A 134 22.00 27.19 23.48
N GLY A 135 21.23 28.24 23.81
CA GLY A 135 21.73 29.61 23.96
C GLY A 135 21.89 30.36 22.63
N GLU A 136 21.27 29.89 21.55
CA GLU A 136 21.29 30.56 20.25
C GLU A 136 20.27 31.71 20.21
N ASN A 137 20.65 32.84 19.60
CA ASN A 137 19.77 34.00 19.42
C ASN A 137 18.72 33.70 18.32
N VAL A 138 17.59 33.13 18.72
CA VAL A 138 16.44 32.86 17.85
C VAL A 138 15.34 33.88 18.14
N LYS A 139 14.84 34.56 17.11
CA LYS A 139 13.70 35.50 17.22
C LYS A 139 12.47 34.74 17.72
N GLU A 140 11.77 35.29 18.72
CA GLU A 140 10.52 34.71 19.23
C GLU A 140 9.51 34.51 18.10
N PRO A 141 8.76 33.40 18.09
CA PRO A 141 7.66 33.25 17.15
C PRO A 141 6.63 34.34 17.47
N GLU A 142 6.50 35.33 16.60
CA GLU A 142 5.40 36.28 16.67
C GLU A 142 4.10 35.48 16.63
N SER A 143 3.33 35.59 17.72
CA SER A 143 2.03 34.94 17.86
C SER A 143 1.15 35.24 16.65
N GLU A 144 0.33 34.27 16.24
CA GLU A 144 -0.54 34.25 15.05
C GLU A 144 -1.46 35.48 14.83
N LYS A 145 -1.45 36.48 15.73
CA LYS A 145 -2.35 37.63 15.72
C LYS A 145 -1.85 38.86 14.95
N GLU A 146 -0.56 38.98 14.61
CA GLU A 146 -0.05 40.22 13.96
C GLU A 146 0.14 40.12 12.43
N ILE A 147 0.01 38.93 11.81
CA ILE A 147 0.22 38.75 10.36
C ILE A 147 -1.10 38.90 9.56
N ALA A 148 -2.26 38.92 10.23
CA ALA A 148 -3.57 38.98 9.57
C ALA A 148 -3.87 40.30 8.84
N GLU A 149 -3.08 41.38 9.05
CA GLU A 149 -3.37 42.69 8.45
C GLU A 149 -2.61 42.98 7.15
N ASN A 150 -1.62 42.16 6.76
CA ASN A 150 -0.88 42.41 5.51
C ASN A 150 -0.53 41.09 4.82
N ASN A 151 -1.49 40.51 4.08
CA ASN A 151 -1.32 39.93 2.74
C ASN A 151 -2.60 39.17 2.36
N ASP A 152 -3.32 39.70 1.37
CA ASP A 152 -4.30 38.94 0.60
C ASP A 152 -3.60 37.78 -0.12
N SER A 153 -4.21 36.59 -0.05
CA SER A 153 -3.81 35.32 -0.67
C SER A 153 -2.43 34.78 -0.31
N ASP A 154 -2.37 33.83 0.64
CA ASP A 154 -1.81 32.49 0.43
C ASP A 154 -1.98 31.63 1.70
N SER A 155 -2.12 30.32 1.53
CA SER A 155 -2.53 29.34 2.54
C SER A 155 -1.68 29.35 3.83
N GLU A 156 -2.31 29.12 4.99
CA GLU A 156 -1.69 29.03 6.33
C GLU A 156 -0.45 28.10 6.42
N ALA A 157 -0.36 27.11 5.53
CA ALA A 157 0.80 26.22 5.40
C ALA A 157 2.07 26.93 4.87
N ASP A 158 1.92 27.97 4.04
CA ASP A 158 3.05 28.65 3.38
C ASP A 158 3.76 29.62 4.33
N THR A 159 3.07 30.08 5.38
CA THR A 159 3.60 31.01 6.40
C THR A 159 4.42 30.30 7.48
N SER A 160 4.04 29.07 7.87
CA SER A 160 4.78 28.25 8.85
C SER A 160 6.06 27.67 8.26
N VAL A 161 6.05 27.30 6.97
CA VAL A 161 7.22 26.82 6.24
C VAL A 161 8.31 27.88 6.16
N LYS A 162 7.95 29.13 5.82
CA LYS A 162 8.89 30.25 5.76
C LYS A 162 9.51 30.59 7.12
N LYS A 163 8.84 30.30 8.24
CA LYS A 163 9.37 30.51 9.60
C LYS A 163 10.32 29.39 10.04
N ALA A 164 9.97 28.13 9.76
CA ALA A 164 10.86 26.99 10.05
C ALA A 164 12.17 27.05 9.24
N GLU A 165 12.12 27.50 7.98
CA GLU A 165 13.31 27.74 7.14
C GLU A 165 14.22 28.86 7.67
N VAL A 166 13.66 29.84 8.39
CA VAL A 166 14.41 30.92 9.04
C VAL A 166 15.09 30.47 10.33
N ILE A 167 14.56 29.42 10.98
CA ILE A 167 15.12 28.86 12.21
C ILE A 167 16.25 27.87 11.90
N LEU A 168 16.18 27.12 10.80
CA LEU A 168 17.14 26.07 10.43
C LEU A 168 18.34 26.59 9.64
N ASN A 169 19.52 26.01 9.87
CA ASN A 169 20.68 26.22 9.01
C ASN A 169 20.54 25.40 7.71
N GLU A 170 21.19 25.82 6.61
CA GLU A 170 21.15 25.09 5.33
C GLU A 170 21.50 23.60 5.44
N LYS A 171 22.40 23.24 6.37
CA LYS A 171 22.78 21.84 6.63
C LYS A 171 21.68 21.02 7.30
N GLU A 172 20.98 21.59 8.28
CA GLU A 172 19.88 20.91 8.99
C GLU A 172 18.69 20.70 8.05
N LEU A 173 18.45 21.68 7.17
CA LEU A 173 17.44 21.60 6.14
C LEU A 173 17.75 20.50 5.11
N GLN A 174 19.02 20.43 4.67
CA GLN A 174 19.49 19.36 3.78
C GLN A 174 19.39 17.98 4.44
N GLU A 175 19.67 17.87 5.74
CA GLU A 175 19.55 16.61 6.46
C GLU A 175 18.08 16.15 6.55
N ILE A 176 17.16 17.06 6.88
CA ILE A 176 15.72 16.77 6.87
C ILE A 176 15.29 16.35 5.46
N ASP A 177 15.66 17.11 4.42
CA ASP A 177 15.29 16.82 3.04
C ASP A 177 15.83 15.46 2.57
N ALA A 178 17.06 15.11 2.97
CA ALA A 178 17.66 13.80 2.70
C ALA A 178 16.92 12.68 3.45
N SER A 179 16.52 12.90 4.70
CA SER A 179 15.76 11.92 5.47
C SER A 179 14.35 11.69 4.94
N LEU A 180 13.74 12.69 4.29
CA LEU A 180 12.40 12.59 3.72
C LEU A 180 12.33 11.86 2.38
N GLU A 181 13.44 11.82 1.63
CA GLU A 181 13.47 11.16 0.31
C GLU A 181 13.09 9.66 0.38
N PRO A 182 13.61 8.86 1.34
CA PRO A 182 13.23 7.45 1.47
C PRO A 182 11.88 7.23 2.17
N LEU A 183 11.44 8.14 3.05
CA LEU A 183 10.13 8.05 3.73
C LEU A 183 8.96 8.23 2.76
N GLY A 184 9.12 9.12 1.78
CA GLY A 184 8.06 9.52 0.87
C GLY A 184 6.96 10.33 1.58
N GLY A 185 5.76 10.36 0.99
CA GLY A 185 4.66 11.21 1.45
C GLY A 185 3.61 10.53 2.32
N ARG A 186 3.94 9.38 2.93
CA ARG A 186 2.97 8.63 3.74
C ARG A 186 2.77 9.30 5.09
N MET A 187 1.57 9.83 5.33
CA MET A 187 1.27 10.63 6.53
C MET A 187 1.65 9.93 7.85
N LEU A 188 1.37 8.63 7.99
CA LEU A 188 1.71 7.87 9.20
C LEU A 188 3.22 7.77 9.42
N ASP A 189 3.99 7.60 8.34
CA ASP A 189 5.44 7.51 8.42
C ASP A 189 6.03 8.91 8.71
N LEU A 190 5.51 9.98 8.10
CA LEU A 190 5.89 11.36 8.43
C LEU A 190 5.58 11.72 9.89
N GLN A 191 4.43 11.31 10.42
CA GLN A 191 4.08 11.49 11.83
C GLN A 191 5.02 10.74 12.77
N ALA A 192 5.37 9.50 12.44
CA ALA A 192 6.32 8.70 13.21
C ALA A 192 7.71 9.35 13.21
N PHE A 193 8.15 9.84 12.06
CA PHE A 193 9.41 10.58 11.90
C PHE A 193 9.44 11.84 12.78
N VAL A 194 8.43 12.71 12.65
CA VAL A 194 8.30 13.94 13.47
C VAL A 194 8.33 13.61 14.96
N ARG A 195 7.62 12.57 15.39
CA ARG A 195 7.58 12.16 16.80
C ARG A 195 8.96 11.74 17.31
N ARG A 196 9.74 11.01 16.51
CA ARG A 196 11.10 10.58 16.85
C ARG A 196 12.05 11.78 16.99
N VAL A 197 12.01 12.69 16.02
CA VAL A 197 12.82 13.93 16.08
C VAL A 197 12.43 14.79 17.29
N LYS A 198 11.13 14.97 17.57
CA LYS A 198 10.68 15.66 18.79
C LYS A 198 11.12 14.99 20.09
N SER A 199 11.42 13.68 20.05
CA SER A 199 11.92 12.92 21.20
C SER A 199 13.44 13.06 21.38
N GLY A 200 14.12 13.82 20.51
CA GLY A 200 15.55 14.10 20.59
C GLY A 200 16.44 13.20 19.72
N GLU A 201 15.87 12.38 18.83
CA GLU A 201 16.65 11.66 17.81
C GLU A 201 17.05 12.63 16.69
N GLU A 202 18.26 12.48 16.14
CA GLU A 202 18.66 13.23 14.95
C GLU A 202 17.86 12.76 13.71
N PRO A 203 17.59 13.62 12.71
CA PRO A 203 16.79 13.28 11.53
C PRO A 203 17.31 12.04 10.77
N SER A 204 18.64 11.90 10.66
CA SER A 204 19.27 10.73 10.04
C SER A 204 19.07 9.46 10.87
N GLU A 205 19.30 9.53 12.19
CA GLU A 205 19.10 8.40 13.12
C GLU A 205 17.64 7.94 13.17
N ALA A 206 16.70 8.90 13.18
CA ALA A 206 15.27 8.60 13.18
C ALA A 206 14.85 7.83 11.92
N LEU A 207 15.39 8.21 10.76
CA LEU A 207 15.17 7.50 9.50
C LEU A 207 15.74 6.07 9.57
N ASP A 208 17.00 5.91 9.99
CA ASP A 208 17.65 4.60 10.04
C ASP A 208 16.89 3.60 10.91
N LYS A 209 16.44 4.04 12.09
CA LYS A 209 15.60 3.22 12.97
C LYS A 209 14.23 2.89 12.38
N MET A 210 13.66 3.76 11.53
CA MET A 210 12.42 3.47 10.82
C MET A 210 12.64 2.43 9.71
N ILE A 211 13.79 2.50 9.02
CA ILE A 211 14.19 1.51 8.02
C ILE A 211 14.41 0.15 8.68
N GLU A 212 15.09 0.10 9.83
CA GLU A 212 15.32 -1.11 10.62
C GLU A 212 13.98 -1.74 11.06
N GLN A 213 13.04 -0.95 11.59
CA GLN A 213 11.72 -1.46 11.95
C GLN A 213 10.93 -1.99 10.74
N ALA A 214 11.02 -1.31 9.60
CA ALA A 214 10.37 -1.78 8.38
C ALA A 214 10.99 -3.09 7.88
N SER A 215 12.31 -3.24 7.97
CA SER A 215 13.02 -4.46 7.55
C SER A 215 12.70 -5.65 8.47
N GLU A 216 12.57 -5.43 9.78
CA GLU A 216 12.09 -6.43 10.73
C GLU A 216 10.67 -6.90 10.40
N GLN A 217 9.76 -5.97 10.11
CA GLN A 217 8.38 -6.30 9.71
C GLN A 217 8.35 -7.15 8.44
N ILE A 218 9.13 -6.76 7.42
CA ILE A 218 9.24 -7.53 6.18
C ILE A 218 9.77 -8.93 6.48
N THR A 219 10.79 -9.03 7.33
CA THR A 219 11.39 -10.32 7.69
C THR A 219 10.40 -11.24 8.39
N GLN A 220 9.67 -10.72 9.38
CA GLN A 220 8.66 -11.49 10.10
C GLN A 220 7.50 -11.93 9.20
N MET A 221 7.03 -11.04 8.32
CA MET A 221 5.82 -11.24 7.53
C MET A 221 6.03 -11.99 6.21
N PHE A 222 7.24 -11.97 5.64
CA PHE A 222 7.53 -12.57 4.32
C PHE A 222 8.70 -13.55 4.31
N LEU A 223 9.64 -13.44 5.27
CA LEU A 223 10.92 -14.16 5.22
C LEU A 223 11.10 -15.15 6.38
N SER A 224 10.10 -15.27 7.27
CA SER A 224 10.10 -16.21 8.38
C SER A 224 9.73 -17.63 7.95
N ASP A 225 10.22 -18.62 8.70
CA ASP A 225 9.99 -20.04 8.39
C ASP A 225 8.52 -20.49 8.57
N LYS A 226 7.66 -19.62 9.14
CA LYS A 226 6.23 -19.89 9.32
C LYS A 226 5.44 -19.72 8.03
N ILE A 227 6.00 -19.05 7.04
CA ILE A 227 5.35 -18.74 5.77
C ILE A 227 5.67 -19.85 4.78
N ASP A 228 4.78 -20.03 3.79
CA ASP A 228 5.08 -20.93 2.69
C ASP A 228 6.42 -20.57 2.05
N SER A 229 7.32 -21.55 2.04
CA SER A 229 8.68 -21.40 1.57
C SER A 229 8.74 -20.97 0.09
N ASN A 230 7.71 -21.28 -0.72
CA ASN A 230 7.61 -20.76 -2.09
C ASN A 230 7.32 -19.26 -2.13
N LYS A 231 6.38 -18.79 -1.29
CA LYS A 231 6.04 -17.36 -1.18
C LYS A 231 7.21 -16.55 -0.63
N SER A 232 7.93 -17.11 0.33
CA SER A 232 9.14 -16.50 0.88
C SER A 232 10.23 -16.34 -0.19
N ALA A 233 10.42 -17.34 -1.05
CA ALA A 233 11.37 -17.27 -2.16
C ALA A 233 10.92 -16.26 -3.24
N GLN A 234 9.63 -16.18 -3.56
CA GLN A 234 9.07 -15.16 -4.46
C GLN A 234 9.22 -13.74 -3.90
N ALA A 235 8.98 -13.57 -2.60
CA ALA A 235 9.17 -12.29 -1.92
C ALA A 235 10.63 -11.84 -1.97
N TRP A 236 11.58 -12.74 -1.67
CA TRP A 236 13.01 -12.44 -1.76
C TRP A 236 13.44 -12.02 -3.18
N GLU A 237 12.96 -12.72 -4.22
CA GLU A 237 13.27 -12.37 -5.61
C GLU A 237 12.79 -10.94 -5.95
N LEU A 238 11.60 -10.56 -5.49
CA LEU A 238 11.10 -9.19 -5.70
C LEU A 238 11.86 -8.16 -4.88
N ILE A 239 12.27 -8.47 -3.64
CA ILE A 239 13.09 -7.59 -2.81
C ILE A 239 14.42 -7.29 -3.53
N GLU A 240 15.08 -8.32 -4.06
CA GLU A 240 16.33 -8.17 -4.83
C GLU A 240 16.11 -7.28 -6.06
N LEU A 241 15.06 -7.52 -6.84
CA LEU A 241 14.79 -6.74 -8.04
C LEU A 241 14.33 -5.29 -7.76
N LEU A 242 13.49 -5.07 -6.75
CA LEU A 242 12.91 -3.75 -6.41
C LEU A 242 13.90 -2.85 -5.68
N SER A 243 14.93 -3.42 -5.04
CA SER A 243 16.05 -2.64 -4.50
C SER A 243 16.82 -1.94 -5.63
N ALA A 244 17.10 -2.66 -6.72
CA ALA A 244 17.84 -2.16 -7.87
C ALA A 244 16.98 -1.25 -8.75
N ASN A 245 15.73 -1.64 -9.01
CA ASN A 245 14.82 -0.90 -9.87
C ASN A 245 13.57 -0.45 -9.10
N PRO A 246 13.23 0.85 -9.06
CA PRO A 246 12.05 1.32 -8.32
C PRO A 246 10.72 0.76 -8.83
N VAL A 247 10.67 0.43 -10.11
CA VAL A 247 9.49 -0.02 -10.83
C VAL A 247 9.90 -1.16 -11.75
N ILE A 248 9.17 -2.26 -11.70
CA ILE A 248 9.41 -3.42 -12.56
C ILE A 248 8.14 -3.71 -13.37
N PRO A 249 8.23 -3.85 -14.69
CA PRO A 249 7.07 -4.22 -15.47
C PRO A 249 6.74 -5.71 -15.29
N PHE A 250 5.46 -6.04 -15.16
CA PHE A 250 4.96 -7.37 -14.82
C PHE A 250 5.45 -8.47 -15.78
N HIS A 251 5.59 -8.16 -17.08
CA HIS A 251 6.04 -9.12 -18.09
C HIS A 251 7.46 -9.68 -17.84
N GLU A 252 8.32 -8.94 -17.13
CA GLU A 252 9.65 -9.43 -16.74
C GLU A 252 9.57 -10.49 -15.64
N ILE A 253 8.61 -10.35 -14.72
CA ILE A 253 8.39 -11.28 -13.62
C ILE A 253 7.77 -12.59 -14.11
N VAL A 254 6.84 -12.54 -15.08
CA VAL A 254 6.17 -13.74 -15.63
C VAL A 254 7.17 -14.79 -16.12
N ASN A 255 8.33 -14.37 -16.62
CA ASN A 255 9.33 -15.26 -17.17
C ASN A 255 10.26 -15.89 -16.12
N LYS A 256 10.19 -15.46 -14.86
CA LYS A 256 11.04 -15.96 -13.78
C LYS A 256 10.63 -17.37 -13.35
N PRO A 257 11.58 -18.25 -12.94
CA PRO A 257 11.30 -19.64 -12.61
C PRO A 257 10.20 -19.81 -11.55
N LEU A 258 10.23 -19.00 -10.48
CA LEU A 258 9.30 -19.13 -9.36
C LEU A 258 7.90 -18.56 -9.65
N PHE A 259 7.76 -17.69 -10.64
CA PHE A 259 6.49 -17.09 -11.04
C PHE A 259 5.84 -17.79 -12.24
N LYS A 260 6.61 -18.58 -13.00
CA LYS A 260 6.15 -19.23 -14.24
C LYS A 260 4.92 -20.14 -14.07
N ALA A 261 4.73 -20.74 -12.91
CA ALA A 261 3.61 -21.64 -12.64
C ALA A 261 2.28 -20.89 -12.41
N ALA A 262 2.32 -19.75 -11.73
CA ALA A 262 1.15 -18.95 -11.35
C ALA A 262 1.55 -17.48 -11.15
N PRO A 263 1.81 -16.73 -12.24
CA PRO A 263 2.44 -15.41 -12.16
C PRO A 263 1.51 -14.37 -11.53
N GLU A 264 0.22 -14.39 -11.86
CA GLU A 264 -0.75 -13.44 -11.32
C GLU A 264 -1.09 -13.72 -9.86
N THR A 265 -1.32 -14.99 -9.50
CA THR A 265 -1.69 -15.39 -8.14
C THR A 265 -0.59 -15.06 -7.13
N GLY A 266 0.67 -15.37 -7.43
CA GLY A 266 1.79 -15.07 -6.53
C GLY A 266 1.93 -13.57 -6.28
N ILE A 267 1.76 -12.75 -7.33
CA ILE A 267 1.83 -11.29 -7.21
C ILE A 267 0.63 -10.72 -6.44
N MET A 268 -0.59 -11.19 -6.71
CA MET A 268 -1.78 -10.78 -5.97
C MET A 268 -1.68 -11.11 -4.49
N GLU A 269 -1.15 -12.28 -4.12
CA GLU A 269 -0.97 -12.63 -2.72
C GLU A 269 0.07 -11.75 -2.02
N LEU A 270 1.17 -11.41 -2.69
CA LEU A 270 2.19 -10.51 -2.15
C LEU A 270 1.69 -9.06 -2.03
N GLU A 271 0.84 -8.63 -2.96
CA GLU A 271 0.12 -7.35 -2.89
C GLU A 271 -0.90 -7.32 -1.74
N ASN A 272 -1.71 -8.37 -1.58
CA ASN A 272 -2.69 -8.48 -0.50
C ASN A 272 -2.04 -8.51 0.89
N ASN A 273 -0.84 -9.08 0.98
CA ASN A 273 -0.04 -9.06 2.18
C ASN A 273 0.71 -7.73 2.37
N GLY A 274 0.72 -6.85 1.37
CA GLY A 274 1.25 -5.49 1.49
C GLY A 274 2.76 -5.39 1.32
N LEU A 275 3.42 -6.33 0.63
CA LEU A 275 4.84 -6.18 0.27
C LEU A 275 5.02 -5.24 -0.91
N ILE A 276 4.15 -5.38 -1.91
CA ILE A 276 4.18 -4.67 -3.18
C ILE A 276 2.84 -4.05 -3.52
N THR A 277 2.82 -3.15 -4.49
CA THR A 277 1.61 -2.59 -5.11
C THR A 277 1.73 -2.73 -6.61
N VAL A 278 0.60 -3.05 -7.27
CA VAL A 278 0.58 -3.31 -8.71
C VAL A 278 -0.35 -2.34 -9.42
N SER A 279 0.17 -1.61 -10.41
CA SER A 279 -0.63 -0.75 -11.27
C SER A 279 -1.41 -1.60 -12.29
N ARG A 280 -2.65 -1.20 -12.56
CA ARG A 280 -3.55 -1.90 -13.47
C ARG A 280 -4.05 -0.92 -14.53
N ASP A 281 -3.92 -1.29 -15.79
CA ASP A 281 -4.56 -0.60 -16.91
C ASP A 281 -5.62 -1.52 -17.51
N ARG A 282 -6.88 -1.08 -17.48
CA ARG A 282 -8.04 -1.87 -17.95
C ARG A 282 -8.09 -3.30 -17.40
N GLY A 283 -7.65 -3.48 -16.15
CA GLY A 283 -7.62 -4.77 -15.46
C GLY A 283 -6.37 -5.61 -15.70
N VAL A 284 -5.44 -5.17 -16.56
CA VAL A 284 -4.18 -5.86 -16.83
C VAL A 284 -3.07 -5.33 -15.93
N LEU A 285 -2.32 -6.23 -15.29
CA LEU A 285 -1.17 -5.88 -14.44
C LEU A 285 -0.06 -5.28 -15.30
N GLN A 286 0.42 -4.08 -14.96
CA GLN A 286 1.46 -3.38 -15.71
C GLN A 286 2.76 -3.25 -14.93
N GLU A 287 2.76 -2.49 -13.84
CA GLU A 287 3.97 -2.16 -13.08
C GLU A 287 3.87 -2.60 -11.64
N ILE A 288 4.97 -3.12 -11.10
CA ILE A 288 5.12 -3.52 -9.70
C ILE A 288 6.03 -2.50 -9.01
N ARG A 289 5.60 -2.04 -7.84
CA ARG A 289 6.35 -1.10 -6.98
C ARG A 289 6.33 -1.60 -5.53
N PRO A 290 7.25 -1.17 -4.66
CA PRO A 290 7.13 -1.42 -3.22
C PRO A 290 5.81 -0.86 -2.68
N ALA A 291 5.19 -1.54 -1.71
CA ALA A 291 3.89 -1.10 -1.17
C ALA A 291 3.95 0.23 -0.41
N LYS A 292 5.13 0.58 0.11
CA LYS A 292 5.40 1.86 0.77
C LYS A 292 6.72 2.41 0.24
N PRO A 293 6.88 3.74 0.10
CA PRO A 293 8.16 4.34 -0.27
C PRO A 293 9.32 3.86 0.62
N LEU A 294 9.09 3.81 1.94
CA LEU A 294 10.05 3.34 2.93
C LEU A 294 10.53 1.89 2.70
N TYR A 295 9.69 1.03 2.12
CA TYR A 295 10.07 -0.37 1.86
C TYR A 295 11.21 -0.50 0.86
N ARG A 296 11.38 0.47 -0.04
CA ARG A 296 12.53 0.47 -0.94
C ARG A 296 13.84 0.57 -0.16
N ALA A 297 13.91 1.48 0.81
CA ALA A 297 15.07 1.63 1.68
C ALA A 297 15.26 0.38 2.55
N ALA A 298 14.17 -0.19 3.06
CA ALA A 298 14.21 -1.45 3.80
C ALA A 298 14.71 -2.63 2.96
N PHE A 299 14.36 -2.72 1.67
CA PHE A 299 14.87 -3.75 0.76
C PHE A 299 16.37 -3.63 0.56
N THR A 300 16.87 -2.42 0.31
CA THR A 300 18.31 -2.15 0.23
C THR A 300 19.03 -2.51 1.52
N TYR A 301 18.44 -2.17 2.67
CA TYR A 301 18.97 -2.53 3.99
C TYR A 301 19.06 -4.05 4.17
N LEU A 302 18.01 -4.80 3.83
CA LEU A 302 17.99 -6.27 3.91
C LEU A 302 19.02 -6.96 3.01
N ILE A 303 19.33 -6.38 1.85
CA ILE A 303 20.31 -6.93 0.90
C ILE A 303 21.74 -6.63 1.35
N ASN A 304 21.95 -5.48 1.99
CA ASN A 304 23.25 -5.08 2.50
C ASN A 304 23.64 -5.84 3.77
N ASP A 305 22.70 -6.45 4.48
CA ASP A 305 22.99 -7.37 5.60
C ASP A 305 23.58 -8.68 5.05
N PRO A 306 24.88 -8.95 5.25
CA PRO A 306 25.54 -10.10 4.66
C PRO A 306 25.07 -11.43 5.26
N GLU A 307 24.69 -11.47 6.53
CA GLU A 307 24.27 -12.73 7.17
C GLU A 307 22.87 -13.12 6.72
N LEU A 308 21.94 -12.16 6.78
CA LEU A 308 20.56 -12.38 6.39
C LEU A 308 20.46 -12.64 4.88
N ALA A 309 21.14 -11.85 4.04
CA ALA A 309 21.13 -12.03 2.60
C ALA A 309 21.69 -13.39 2.18
N LYS A 310 22.75 -13.89 2.83
CA LYS A 310 23.28 -15.24 2.58
C LYS A 310 22.24 -16.32 2.85
N VAL A 311 21.56 -16.26 3.99
CA VAL A 311 20.54 -17.24 4.39
C VAL A 311 19.36 -17.23 3.42
N LEU A 312 18.83 -16.05 3.12
CA LEU A 312 17.66 -15.89 2.25
C LEU A 312 17.97 -16.24 0.79
N LYS A 313 19.12 -15.80 0.28
CA LYS A 313 19.57 -16.16 -1.07
C LYS A 313 19.80 -17.65 -1.22
N THR A 314 20.39 -18.31 -0.21
CA THR A 314 20.52 -19.78 -0.20
C THR A 314 19.16 -20.46 -0.25
N ARG A 315 18.19 -20.01 0.55
CA ARG A 315 16.83 -20.54 0.56
C ARG A 315 16.14 -20.38 -0.79
N TYR A 316 16.29 -19.21 -1.42
CA TYR A 316 15.80 -18.95 -2.78
C TYR A 316 16.44 -19.89 -3.81
N LEU A 317 17.77 -20.02 -3.82
CA LEU A 317 18.48 -20.88 -4.77
C LEU A 317 18.08 -22.36 -4.63
N LEU A 318 17.94 -22.86 -3.40
CA LEU A 318 17.44 -24.22 -3.15
C LEU A 318 16.03 -24.44 -3.72
N LYS A 319 15.18 -23.41 -3.69
CA LYS A 319 13.83 -23.48 -4.30
C LYS A 319 13.88 -23.50 -5.81
N VAL A 320 14.75 -22.70 -6.43
CA VAL A 320 14.97 -22.74 -7.88
C VAL A 320 15.47 -24.12 -8.31
N VAL A 321 16.45 -24.70 -7.59
CA VAL A 321 16.95 -26.06 -7.83
C VAL A 321 15.82 -27.09 -7.72
N GLY A 322 15.00 -27.02 -6.67
CA GLY A 322 13.86 -27.91 -6.49
C GLY A 322 12.84 -27.81 -7.63
N PHE A 323 12.56 -26.60 -8.11
CA PHE A 323 11.65 -26.36 -9.23
C PHE A 323 12.17 -26.95 -10.54
N GLU A 324 13.43 -26.69 -10.90
CA GLU A 324 14.03 -27.20 -12.13
C GLU A 324 14.22 -28.74 -12.07
N THR A 325 14.58 -29.29 -10.92
CA THR A 325 14.64 -30.75 -10.70
C THR A 325 13.26 -31.40 -10.93
N GLY A 326 12.19 -30.75 -10.48
CA GLY A 326 10.82 -31.21 -10.71
C GLY A 326 10.43 -31.22 -12.21
N ARG A 327 10.94 -30.26 -12.99
CA ARG A 327 10.73 -30.22 -14.45
C ARG A 327 11.51 -31.32 -15.16
N ILE A 328 12.75 -31.56 -14.74
CA ILE A 328 13.59 -32.64 -15.26
C ILE A 328 12.90 -33.99 -15.05
N LYS A 329 12.39 -34.28 -13.85
CA LYS A 329 11.66 -35.53 -13.57
C LYS A 329 10.50 -35.77 -14.53
N LYS A 330 9.72 -34.72 -14.86
CA LYS A 330 8.61 -34.82 -15.82
C LYS A 330 9.10 -35.17 -17.23
N TRP A 331 10.20 -34.57 -17.68
CA TRP A 331 10.78 -34.88 -18.99
C TRP A 331 11.42 -36.28 -19.02
N GLU A 332 12.05 -36.72 -17.93
CA GLU A 332 12.57 -38.09 -17.79
C GLU A 332 11.46 -39.14 -17.81
N GLU A 333 10.33 -38.86 -17.15
CA GLU A 333 9.15 -39.71 -17.20
C GLU A 333 8.56 -39.80 -18.62
N GLU A 334 8.59 -38.71 -19.38
CA GLU A 334 8.19 -38.70 -20.81
C GLU A 334 9.17 -39.49 -21.70
N LEU A 335 10.47 -39.51 -21.35
CA LEU A 335 11.49 -40.26 -22.08
C LEU A 335 11.41 -41.79 -21.87
N LYS A 336 10.98 -42.24 -20.69
CA LYS A 336 10.84 -43.68 -20.36
C LYS A 336 10.03 -44.49 -21.39
N PRO A 337 8.84 -44.07 -21.85
CA PRO A 337 8.08 -44.80 -22.87
C PRO A 337 8.73 -44.70 -24.26
N LEU A 338 9.34 -43.56 -24.61
CA LEU A 338 10.01 -43.37 -25.90
C LEU A 338 11.22 -44.31 -26.06
N GLY A 339 11.90 -44.65 -24.96
CA GLY A 339 12.98 -45.63 -24.96
C GLY A 339 12.54 -47.07 -25.26
N LYS A 340 11.25 -47.39 -25.15
CA LYS A 340 10.70 -48.73 -25.40
C LYS A 340 10.26 -48.96 -26.85
N VAL A 341 10.31 -47.94 -27.70
CA VAL A 341 9.87 -48.04 -29.10
C VAL A 341 11.03 -48.57 -29.97
N PRO A 342 10.79 -49.55 -30.87
CA PRO A 342 11.85 -50.15 -31.69
C PRO A 342 12.50 -49.18 -32.69
N ASP A 343 11.73 -48.22 -33.22
CA ASP A 343 12.21 -47.24 -34.19
C ASP A 343 12.36 -45.84 -33.58
N GLN A 344 13.50 -45.63 -32.92
CA GLN A 344 13.86 -44.37 -32.28
C GLN A 344 14.04 -43.21 -33.28
N LYS A 345 14.23 -43.50 -34.58
CA LYS A 345 14.45 -42.47 -35.60
C LYS A 345 13.21 -41.60 -35.84
N LEU A 346 12.01 -42.15 -35.60
CA LEU A 346 10.73 -41.42 -35.72
C LEU A 346 10.58 -40.30 -34.67
N PHE A 347 11.25 -40.43 -33.52
CA PHE A 347 11.12 -39.48 -32.40
C PHE A 347 12.37 -38.62 -32.19
N LYS A 348 13.33 -38.66 -33.11
CA LYS A 348 14.61 -37.95 -32.98
C LYS A 348 14.43 -36.46 -32.61
N THR A 349 13.52 -35.76 -33.29
CA THR A 349 13.22 -34.34 -33.01
C THR A 349 12.67 -34.11 -31.60
N ARG A 350 11.85 -35.03 -31.07
CA ARG A 350 11.31 -34.93 -29.70
C ARG A 350 12.36 -35.27 -28.66
N LEU A 351 13.23 -36.25 -28.93
CA LEU A 351 14.37 -36.60 -28.07
C LEU A 351 15.36 -35.44 -27.98
N ASP A 352 15.70 -34.81 -29.10
CA ASP A 352 16.58 -33.64 -29.15
C ASP A 352 15.97 -32.45 -28.38
N TYR A 353 14.66 -32.23 -28.52
CA TYR A 353 13.94 -31.20 -27.75
C TYR A 353 13.99 -31.45 -26.23
N LEU A 354 13.67 -32.67 -25.78
CA LEU A 354 13.66 -33.03 -24.36
C LEU A 354 15.08 -32.98 -23.77
N SER A 355 16.07 -33.51 -24.50
CA SER A 355 17.49 -33.42 -24.12
C SER A 355 17.95 -31.97 -23.99
N GLY A 356 17.60 -31.10 -24.95
CA GLY A 356 17.89 -29.67 -24.88
C GLY A 356 17.28 -28.98 -23.67
N LYS A 357 16.04 -29.34 -23.29
CA LYS A 357 15.39 -28.81 -22.08
C LYS A 357 16.05 -29.30 -20.79
N ILE A 358 16.37 -30.59 -20.70
CA ILE A 358 17.07 -31.17 -19.53
C ILE A 358 18.44 -30.50 -19.36
N ASN A 359 19.21 -30.35 -20.44
CA ASN A 359 20.52 -29.70 -20.38
C ASN A 359 20.44 -28.24 -19.94
N ALA A 360 19.45 -27.49 -20.44
CA ALA A 360 19.23 -26.10 -20.02
C ALA A 360 18.87 -26.00 -18.53
N SER A 361 17.98 -26.87 -18.02
CA SER A 361 17.63 -26.89 -16.60
C SER A 361 18.79 -27.36 -15.72
N ASN A 362 19.59 -28.33 -16.16
CA ASN A 362 20.81 -28.75 -15.45
C ASN A 362 21.83 -27.62 -15.36
N ALA A 363 22.04 -26.85 -16.44
CA ALA A 363 22.96 -25.70 -16.41
C ALA A 363 22.52 -24.64 -15.37
N VAL A 364 21.20 -24.41 -15.23
CA VAL A 364 20.67 -23.53 -14.18
C VAL A 364 20.92 -24.11 -12.79
N ILE A 365 20.68 -25.41 -12.58
CA ILE A 365 20.94 -26.08 -11.29
C ILE A 365 22.43 -25.96 -10.91
N THR A 366 23.34 -26.29 -11.82
CA THR A 366 24.78 -26.19 -11.57
C THR A 366 25.19 -24.77 -11.19
N LYS A 367 24.66 -23.76 -11.90
CA LYS A 367 24.93 -22.35 -11.56
C LYS A 367 24.41 -21.99 -10.16
N CYS A 368 23.20 -22.43 -9.81
CA CYS A 368 22.65 -22.20 -8.47
C CYS A 368 23.46 -22.90 -7.38
N GLU A 369 23.93 -24.13 -7.60
CA GLU A 369 24.77 -24.87 -6.65
C GLU A 369 26.15 -24.23 -6.48
N GLU A 370 26.74 -23.70 -7.55
CA GLU A 370 27.97 -22.92 -7.50
C GLU A 370 27.79 -21.63 -6.67
N GLU A 371 26.69 -20.91 -6.88
CA GLU A 371 26.35 -19.71 -6.10
C GLU A 371 26.15 -20.06 -4.61
N ILE A 372 25.44 -21.14 -4.28
CA ILE A 372 25.30 -21.62 -2.90
C ILE A 372 26.67 -21.92 -2.28
N LYS A 373 27.55 -22.60 -3.03
CA LYS A 373 28.91 -22.93 -2.55
C LYS A 373 29.77 -21.70 -2.31
N ASN A 374 29.55 -20.62 -3.08
CA ASN A 374 30.23 -19.35 -2.86
C ASN A 374 29.67 -18.59 -1.64
N LEU A 375 28.37 -18.70 -1.38
CA LEU A 375 27.72 -18.09 -0.21
C LEU A 375 28.06 -18.81 1.09
N SER A 376 28.36 -20.11 1.04
CA SER A 376 28.79 -20.92 2.20
C SER A 376 30.25 -20.71 2.60
N LYS A 377 31.03 -19.97 1.81
CA LYS A 377 32.36 -19.50 2.16
C LYS A 377 32.26 -18.15 2.90
#